data_AF-A0A9X0R9A7-F1
#
_entry.id   AF-A0A9X0R9A7-F1
#
_cell.length_a   1.000
_cell.length_b   1.000
_cell.length_c   1.000
_cell.angle_alpha   90.00
_cell.angle_beta   90.00
_cell.angle_gamma   90.00
#
_symmetry.space_group_name_H-M   'P 1'
#
loop_
_entity.id
_entity.type
_entity.pdbx_description
1 polymer ?
#
loop_
_entity_poly.entity_id
_entity_poly.type
_entity_poly.pdbx_seq_one_letter_code
_entity_poly.pdbx_strand_id
1 'polypeptide(L)'
;MFNMIITIIAISLITIVSGAALYYGGDAFNRNTVEAEAARMRNERSQIIAAMELYKSEGNSVGSGFKFKDLIEGSYLKQVPDGWIADNNFAYKPLDMNDPGSLNVCYTANLQDNFTFPSSDPDVFPINKEPGFGIPYCNKENLDNLVPCCLGR
;
A
#
# COMPACT_ATOMS: atom_id res chain seq x y z
N MET A 1 48.05 22.97 -21.36
CA MET A 1 48.17 22.64 -19.92
C MET A 1 46.94 23.06 -19.11
N PHE A 2 46.31 24.21 -19.41
CA PHE A 2 45.07 24.65 -18.75
C PHE A 2 43.89 23.67 -18.90
N ASN A 3 43.77 23.02 -20.06
CA ASN A 3 42.67 22.09 -20.35
C ASN A 3 42.68 20.84 -19.45
N MET A 4 43.86 20.30 -19.10
CA MET A 4 43.95 19.08 -18.30
C MET A 4 43.49 19.28 -16.84
N ILE A 5 43.79 20.45 -16.26
CA ILE A 5 43.38 20.80 -14.89
C ILE A 5 41.85 20.92 -14.84
N ILE A 6 41.23 21.57 -15.83
CA ILE A 6 39.77 21.71 -15.90
C ILE A 6 39.11 20.34 -16.04
N THR A 7 39.65 19.45 -16.87
CA THR A 7 39.10 18.10 -17.04
C THR A 7 39.13 17.30 -15.73
N ILE A 8 40.23 17.36 -14.96
CA ILE A 8 40.36 16.64 -13.69
C ILE A 8 39.36 17.19 -12.66
N ILE A 9 39.22 18.51 -12.56
CA ILE A 9 38.25 19.14 -11.66
C ILE A 9 36.83 18.77 -12.06
N ALA A 10 36.51 18.76 -13.36
CA ALA A 10 35.18 18.38 -13.85
C ALA A 10 34.80 16.93 -13.50
N ILE A 11 35.72 15.98 -13.69
CA ILE A 11 35.49 14.57 -13.31
C ILE A 11 35.31 14.44 -11.79
N SER A 12 36.09 15.19 -11.02
CA SER A 12 35.98 15.21 -9.55
C SER A 12 34.62 15.76 -9.09
N LEU A 13 34.11 16.81 -9.72
CA LEU A 13 32.79 17.36 -9.39
C LEU A 13 31.65 16.41 -9.78
N ILE A 14 31.72 15.77 -10.95
CA ILE A 14 30.72 14.80 -11.39
C ILE A 14 30.67 13.62 -10.40
N THR A 15 31.82 13.09 -9.99
CA THR A 15 31.85 11.96 -9.03
C THR A 15 31.26 12.33 -7.68
N ILE A 16 31.51 13.53 -7.16
CA ILE A 16 30.91 14.03 -5.91
C ILE A 16 29.39 14.15 -6.06
N VAL A 17 28.91 14.78 -7.14
CA VAL A 17 27.48 15.00 -7.37
C VAL A 17 26.73 13.67 -7.61
N SER A 18 27.30 12.77 -8.43
CA SER A 18 26.73 11.45 -8.67
C SER A 18 26.70 10.60 -7.39
N GLY A 19 27.76 10.66 -6.57
CA GLY A 19 27.78 9.98 -5.27
C GLY A 19 26.68 10.48 -4.32
N ALA A 20 26.51 11.81 -4.23
CA ALA A 20 25.43 12.40 -3.43
C ALA A 20 24.04 12.05 -3.98
N ALA A 21 23.87 12.08 -5.30
CA ALA A 21 22.61 11.72 -5.96
C ALA A 21 22.23 10.25 -5.75
N LEU A 22 23.19 9.32 -5.73
CA LEU A 22 22.92 7.92 -5.44
C LEU A 22 22.61 7.67 -3.96
N TYR A 23 23.37 8.31 -3.06
CA TYR A 23 23.18 8.14 -1.61
C TYR A 23 21.84 8.72 -1.14
N TYR A 24 21.52 9.96 -1.49
CA TYR A 24 20.27 10.60 -1.08
C TYR A 24 19.09 10.26 -2.01
N GLY A 25 19.37 9.98 -3.28
CA GLY A 25 18.33 9.61 -4.26
C GLY A 25 17.77 8.21 -4.02
N GLY A 26 18.57 7.27 -3.52
CA GLY A 26 18.08 5.91 -3.20
C GLY A 26 17.00 5.91 -2.12
N ASP A 27 17.24 6.57 -0.98
CA ASP A 27 16.26 6.65 0.12
C ASP A 27 15.02 7.46 -0.27
N ALA A 28 15.21 8.58 -0.98
CA ALA A 28 14.10 9.38 -1.48
C ALA A 28 13.27 8.62 -2.52
N PHE A 29 13.92 7.87 -3.42
CA PHE A 29 13.24 7.03 -4.41
C PHE A 29 12.45 5.93 -3.72
N ASN A 30 13.05 5.20 -2.78
CA ASN A 30 12.37 4.14 -2.04
C ASN A 30 11.14 4.68 -1.27
N ARG A 31 11.26 5.83 -0.62
CA ARG A 31 10.12 6.48 0.05
C ARG A 31 9.03 6.88 -0.94
N ASN A 32 9.40 7.53 -2.05
CA ASN A 32 8.44 7.95 -3.08
C ASN A 32 7.73 6.75 -3.71
N THR A 33 8.44 5.63 -3.92
CA THR A 33 7.85 4.38 -4.40
C THR A 33 6.85 3.82 -3.40
N VAL A 34 7.18 3.79 -2.11
CA VAL A 34 6.24 3.36 -1.05
C VAL A 34 5.00 4.26 -1.00
N GLU A 35 5.17 5.58 -1.08
CA GLU A 35 4.07 6.53 -1.09
C GLU A 35 3.17 6.40 -2.33
N ALA A 36 3.76 6.20 -3.50
CA ALA A 36 3.05 5.99 -4.76
C ALA A 36 2.26 4.68 -4.74
N GLU A 37 2.88 3.61 -4.23
CA GLU A 37 2.22 2.31 -4.09
C GLU A 37 1.10 2.37 -3.05
N ALA A 38 1.30 3.08 -1.94
CA ALA A 38 0.26 3.31 -0.94
C ALA A 38 -0.94 4.08 -1.54
N ALA A 39 -0.67 5.13 -2.32
CA ALA A 39 -1.72 5.87 -3.02
C ALA A 39 -2.45 5.00 -4.06
N ARG A 40 -1.72 4.16 -4.81
CA ARG A 40 -2.30 3.17 -5.73
C ARG A 40 -3.24 2.23 -4.98
N MET A 41 -2.77 1.63 -3.88
CA MET A 41 -3.56 0.72 -3.06
C MET A 41 -4.85 1.39 -2.54
N ARG A 42 -4.79 2.64 -2.09
CA ARG A 42 -5.99 3.41 -1.66
C ARG A 42 -7.00 3.63 -2.78
N ASN A 43 -6.52 3.92 -3.98
CA ASN A 43 -7.37 4.11 -5.16
C ASN A 43 -8.01 2.79 -5.62
N GLU A 44 -7.25 1.70 -5.63
CA GLU A 44 -7.75 0.35 -5.94
C GLU A 44 -8.83 -0.06 -4.93
N ARG A 45 -8.55 0.12 -3.64
CA ARG A 45 -9.47 -0.14 -2.53
C ARG A 45 -10.79 0.61 -2.70
N SER A 46 -10.71 1.92 -2.92
CA SER A 46 -11.90 2.78 -3.05
C SER A 46 -12.80 2.32 -4.20
N GLN A 47 -12.20 1.90 -5.33
CA GLN A 47 -12.95 1.32 -6.45
C GLN A 47 -13.64 0.01 -6.08
N ILE A 48 -12.94 -0.88 -5.37
CA ILE A 48 -13.50 -2.17 -4.93
C ILE A 48 -14.65 -1.97 -3.95
N ILE A 49 -14.48 -1.12 -2.93
CA ILE A 49 -15.53 -0.82 -1.95
C ILE A 49 -16.76 -0.23 -2.65
N ALA A 50 -16.56 0.73 -3.55
CA ALA A 50 -17.66 1.34 -4.30
C ALA A 50 -18.41 0.30 -5.15
N ALA A 51 -17.69 -0.61 -5.82
CA ALA A 51 -18.30 -1.69 -6.59
C ALA A 51 -19.07 -2.68 -5.70
N MET A 52 -18.52 -3.04 -4.54
CA MET A 52 -19.19 -3.89 -3.55
C MET A 52 -20.44 -3.24 -2.97
N GLU A 53 -20.41 -1.95 -2.70
CA GLU A 53 -21.57 -1.22 -2.16
C GLU A 53 -22.67 -1.07 -3.21
N LEU A 54 -22.30 -0.81 -4.48
CA LEU A 54 -23.25 -0.79 -5.58
C LEU A 54 -23.89 -2.18 -5.77
N TYR A 55 -23.10 -3.24 -5.73
CA TYR A 55 -23.59 -4.62 -5.76
C TYR A 55 -24.61 -4.91 -4.64
N LYS A 56 -24.33 -4.45 -3.42
CA LYS A 56 -25.26 -4.56 -2.28
C LYS A 56 -26.53 -3.73 -2.46
N SER A 57 -26.40 -2.53 -3.01
CA SER A 57 -27.54 -1.62 -3.20
C SER A 57 -28.60 -2.19 -4.15
N GLU A 58 -28.21 -3.08 -5.06
CA GLU A 58 -29.11 -3.79 -5.98
C GLU A 58 -29.72 -5.05 -5.35
N GLY A 59 -29.53 -5.27 -4.05
CA GLY A 59 -30.13 -6.37 -3.30
C GLY A 59 -29.29 -7.64 -3.26
N ASN A 60 -28.08 -7.63 -3.82
CA ASN A 60 -27.15 -8.74 -3.69
C ASN A 60 -26.45 -8.72 -2.33
N SER A 61 -25.92 -9.87 -1.90
CA SER A 61 -25.20 -9.99 -0.63
C SER A 61 -23.71 -10.24 -0.87
N VAL A 62 -22.86 -9.43 -0.25
CA VAL A 62 -21.43 -9.76 -0.11
C VAL A 62 -21.30 -10.62 1.14
N GLY A 63 -21.49 -11.93 0.95
CA GLY A 63 -21.57 -12.94 2.00
C GLY A 63 -20.56 -14.08 1.82
N SER A 64 -20.76 -15.18 2.55
CA SER A 64 -20.05 -16.45 2.33
C SER A 64 -20.29 -16.96 0.91
N GLY A 65 -19.25 -16.92 0.08
CA GLY A 65 -19.32 -17.34 -1.34
C GLY A 65 -19.16 -16.19 -2.34
N PHE A 66 -19.17 -14.93 -1.88
CA PHE A 66 -18.85 -13.78 -2.72
C PHE A 66 -17.46 -13.92 -3.35
N LYS A 67 -17.37 -13.67 -4.65
CA LYS A 67 -16.12 -13.61 -5.40
C LYS A 67 -16.10 -12.34 -6.21
N PHE A 68 -14.91 -11.79 -6.47
CA PHE A 68 -14.81 -10.66 -7.39
C PHE A 68 -15.36 -10.93 -8.80
N LYS A 69 -15.48 -12.21 -9.20
CA LYS A 69 -16.16 -12.60 -10.43
C LYS A 69 -17.60 -12.07 -10.47
N ASP A 70 -18.30 -12.05 -9.34
CA ASP A 70 -19.67 -11.54 -9.23
C ASP A 70 -19.73 -10.04 -9.54
N LEU A 71 -18.70 -9.27 -9.15
CA LEU A 71 -18.58 -7.86 -9.49
C LEU A 71 -18.30 -7.63 -10.98
N ILE A 72 -17.53 -8.51 -11.62
CA ILE A 72 -17.21 -8.42 -13.05
C ILE A 72 -18.44 -8.79 -13.89
N GLU A 73 -19.08 -9.91 -13.58
CA GLU A 73 -20.27 -10.38 -14.29
C GLU A 73 -21.44 -9.40 -14.14
N GLY A 74 -21.58 -8.81 -12.95
CA GLY A 74 -22.53 -7.73 -12.70
C GLY A 74 -22.13 -6.36 -13.26
N SER A 75 -20.99 -6.24 -13.94
CA SER A 75 -20.47 -4.98 -14.51
C SER A 75 -20.22 -3.85 -13.50
N TYR A 76 -20.09 -4.16 -12.21
CA TYR A 76 -19.71 -3.21 -11.17
C TYR A 76 -18.21 -2.91 -11.17
N LEU A 77 -17.40 -3.86 -11.68
CA LEU A 77 -15.96 -3.72 -11.80
C LEU A 77 -15.49 -4.27 -13.15
N LYS A 78 -14.69 -3.50 -13.88
CA LYS A 78 -14.18 -3.93 -15.20
C LYS A 78 -13.17 -5.08 -15.09
N GLN A 79 -12.28 -4.99 -14.10
CA GLN A 79 -11.27 -6.00 -13.78
C GLN A 79 -10.88 -5.88 -12.30
N VAL A 80 -10.47 -6.98 -11.69
CA VAL A 80 -9.89 -6.96 -10.35
C VAL A 80 -8.49 -6.35 -10.44
N PRO A 81 -8.14 -5.34 -9.62
CA PRO A 81 -6.76 -4.87 -9.53
C PRO A 81 -5.84 -5.98 -9.01
N ASP A 82 -4.60 -5.98 -9.48
CA ASP A 82 -3.67 -7.09 -9.21
C ASP A 82 -3.39 -7.27 -7.72
N GLY A 83 -3.38 -8.53 -7.29
CA GLY A 83 -3.07 -8.93 -5.91
C GLY A 83 -4.22 -8.78 -4.92
N TRP A 84 -5.41 -8.34 -5.33
CA TRP A 84 -6.57 -8.30 -4.44
C TRP A 84 -7.24 -9.66 -4.31
N ILE A 85 -7.67 -9.99 -3.09
CA ILE A 85 -8.40 -11.21 -2.72
C ILE A 85 -9.72 -10.82 -2.07
N ALA A 86 -10.80 -11.51 -2.44
CA ALA A 86 -12.10 -11.40 -1.78
C ALA A 86 -12.25 -12.55 -0.78
N ASP A 87 -12.65 -12.23 0.45
CA ASP A 87 -12.90 -13.21 1.50
C ASP A 87 -14.07 -12.75 2.38
N ASN A 88 -15.03 -13.66 2.60
CA ASN A 88 -16.15 -13.59 3.54
C ASN A 88 -16.49 -12.18 4.06
N ASN A 89 -16.87 -11.29 3.13
CA ASN A 89 -17.39 -9.93 3.34
C ASN A 89 -16.41 -8.75 3.20
N PHE A 90 -15.11 -8.99 2.96
CA PHE A 90 -14.13 -7.95 2.72
C PHE A 90 -13.21 -8.26 1.54
N ALA A 91 -12.54 -7.22 1.05
CA ALA A 91 -11.51 -7.30 0.03
C ALA A 91 -10.18 -6.87 0.65
N TYR A 92 -9.13 -7.67 0.46
CA TYR A 92 -7.82 -7.36 1.01
C TYR A 92 -6.70 -7.65 0.00
N LYS A 93 -5.57 -6.98 0.18
CA LYS A 93 -4.36 -7.18 -0.62
C LYS A 93 -3.27 -7.75 0.30
N PRO A 94 -3.00 -9.08 0.28
CA PRO A 94 -2.05 -9.69 1.20
C PRO A 94 -0.68 -9.03 1.09
N LEU A 95 -0.05 -8.85 2.24
CA LEU A 95 1.33 -8.40 2.31
C LEU A 95 2.28 -9.53 1.92
N ASP A 96 3.37 -9.15 1.24
CA ASP A 96 4.55 -10.00 1.18
C ASP A 96 5.34 -9.83 2.48
N MET A 97 5.21 -10.77 3.40
CA MET A 97 5.90 -10.73 4.70
C MET A 97 7.42 -10.84 4.58
N ASN A 98 7.96 -11.23 3.42
CA ASN A 98 9.40 -11.27 3.18
C ASN A 98 9.94 -9.93 2.67
N ASP A 99 9.06 -9.00 2.27
CA ASP A 99 9.41 -7.67 1.80
C ASP A 99 9.00 -6.60 2.84
N PRO A 100 9.96 -6.00 3.57
CA PRO A 100 9.69 -4.87 4.45
C PRO A 100 9.02 -3.68 3.73
N GLY A 101 9.22 -3.54 2.41
CA GLY A 101 8.54 -2.55 1.58
C GLY A 101 7.03 -2.72 1.59
N SER A 102 6.54 -3.96 1.46
CA SER A 102 5.10 -4.30 1.47
C SER A 102 4.41 -3.87 2.77
N LEU A 103 5.03 -4.13 3.94
CA LEU A 103 4.53 -3.66 5.24
C LEU A 103 4.43 -2.14 5.29
N ASN A 104 5.47 -1.45 4.83
CA ASN A 104 5.51 0.01 4.84
C ASN A 104 4.45 0.62 3.92
N VAL A 105 4.15 -0.01 2.78
CA VAL A 105 3.09 0.44 1.86
C VAL A 105 1.74 0.47 2.56
N CYS A 106 1.33 -0.63 3.19
CA CYS A 106 0.02 -0.69 3.83
C CYS A 106 -0.08 0.26 5.03
N TYR A 107 0.96 0.32 5.85
CA TYR A 107 1.02 1.27 6.95
C TYR A 107 0.95 2.72 6.46
N THR A 108 1.72 3.06 5.42
CA THR A 108 1.67 4.40 4.81
C THR A 108 0.31 4.69 4.19
N ALA A 109 -0.38 3.70 3.60
CA ALA A 109 -1.73 3.86 3.08
C ALA A 109 -2.72 4.24 4.19
N ASN A 110 -2.67 3.54 5.34
CA ASN A 110 -3.47 3.88 6.53
C ASN A 110 -3.20 5.31 7.01
N LEU A 111 -1.93 5.68 7.14
CA LEU A 111 -1.53 7.02 7.57
C LEU A 111 -2.03 8.12 6.65
N GLN A 112 -1.98 7.93 5.33
CA GLN A 112 -2.46 8.92 4.38
C GLN A 112 -3.99 9.09 4.40
N ASP A 113 -4.73 8.10 4.92
CA ASP A 113 -6.16 8.19 5.23
C ASP A 113 -6.43 8.69 6.67
N ASN A 114 -5.39 9.08 7.42
CA ASN A 114 -5.41 9.47 8.84
C ASN A 114 -5.80 8.36 9.82
N PHE A 115 -5.62 7.09 9.44
CA PHE A 115 -5.80 5.96 10.34
C PHE A 115 -4.49 5.59 11.04
N THR A 116 -4.55 5.45 12.37
CA THR A 116 -3.44 4.98 13.20
C THR A 116 -3.95 3.90 14.15
N PHE A 117 -3.15 2.87 14.36
CA PHE A 117 -3.53 1.72 15.18
C PHE A 117 -2.42 1.43 16.19
N PRO A 118 -2.69 1.47 17.50
CA PRO A 118 -1.66 1.26 18.51
C PRO A 118 -1.22 -0.20 18.52
N SER A 119 0.08 -0.44 18.62
CA SER A 119 0.67 -1.79 18.66
C SER A 119 0.35 -2.57 19.94
N SER A 120 -0.25 -1.91 20.94
CA SER A 120 -0.77 -2.55 22.16
C SER A 120 -2.05 -3.36 21.94
N ASP A 121 -2.70 -3.18 20.79
CA ASP A 121 -3.95 -3.84 20.45
C ASP A 121 -3.67 -5.26 19.89
N PRO A 122 -4.36 -6.30 20.38
CA PRO A 122 -4.11 -7.69 19.95
C PRO A 122 -4.47 -7.94 18.48
N ASP A 123 -5.30 -7.09 17.89
CA ASP A 123 -5.71 -7.18 16.49
C ASP A 123 -4.90 -6.25 15.58
N VAL A 124 -3.69 -5.87 16.00
CA VAL A 124 -2.77 -5.04 15.24
C VAL A 124 -1.41 -5.72 15.15
N PHE A 125 -0.93 -5.91 13.92
CA PHE A 125 0.42 -6.41 13.66
C PHE A 125 1.43 -5.27 13.82
N PRO A 126 2.40 -5.38 14.76
CA PRO A 126 3.39 -4.34 15.00
C PRO A 126 4.38 -4.23 13.83
N ILE A 127 4.82 -3.00 13.52
CA ILE A 127 5.84 -2.76 12.48
C ILE A 127 7.14 -2.22 13.10
N ASN A 128 8.27 -2.58 12.50
CA ASN A 128 9.58 -2.10 12.97
C ASN A 128 9.81 -0.61 12.70
N LYS A 129 9.12 -0.04 11.70
CA LYS A 129 9.28 1.37 11.30
C LYS A 129 8.83 2.34 12.40
N GLU A 130 7.75 2.00 13.11
CA GLU A 130 7.21 2.78 14.23
C GLU A 130 6.68 1.85 15.32
N PRO A 131 7.47 1.54 16.37
CA PRO A 131 7.16 0.46 17.33
C PRO A 131 5.89 0.68 18.17
N GLY A 132 5.34 1.89 18.21
CA GLY A 132 4.08 2.21 18.89
C GLY A 132 2.82 1.98 18.04
N PHE A 133 2.98 1.73 16.75
CA PHE A 133 1.87 1.59 15.80
C PHE A 133 2.02 0.33 14.94
N GLY A 134 0.95 -0.02 14.23
CA GLY A 134 0.95 -1.19 13.37
C GLY A 134 -0.16 -1.21 12.33
N ILE A 135 -0.32 -2.37 11.72
CA ILE A 135 -1.31 -2.65 10.67
C ILE A 135 -2.42 -3.51 11.30
N PRO A 136 -3.69 -3.10 11.24
CA PRO A 136 -4.79 -3.89 11.80
C PRO A 136 -5.02 -5.15 10.96
N TYR A 137 -5.44 -6.24 11.61
CA TYR A 137 -6.00 -7.38 10.90
C TYR A 137 -7.35 -7.03 10.28
N CYS A 138 -7.64 -7.66 9.14
CA CYS A 138 -8.86 -7.45 8.38
C CYS A 138 -10.15 -7.75 9.15
N ASN A 139 -10.09 -8.62 10.15
CA ASN A 139 -11.22 -9.02 10.98
C ASN A 139 -11.35 -8.20 12.27
N LYS A 140 -10.56 -7.14 12.45
CA LYS A 140 -10.63 -6.28 13.63
C LYS A 140 -12.04 -5.69 13.77
N GLU A 141 -12.61 -5.77 14.97
CA GLU A 141 -13.93 -5.19 15.24
C GLU A 141 -13.93 -3.67 15.08
N ASN A 142 -15.01 -3.11 14.53
CA ASN A 142 -15.20 -1.69 14.27
C ASN A 142 -14.12 -1.04 13.37
N LEU A 143 -13.47 -1.84 12.51
CA LEU A 143 -12.58 -1.30 11.50
C LEU A 143 -13.39 -0.51 10.47
N ASP A 144 -12.98 0.73 10.20
CA ASP A 144 -13.60 1.53 9.15
C ASP A 144 -13.43 0.82 7.80
N ASN A 145 -14.49 0.76 7.00
CA ASN A 145 -14.45 0.14 5.66
C ASN A 145 -13.37 0.77 4.78
N LEU A 146 -12.96 2.01 5.07
CA LEU A 146 -11.92 2.73 4.38
C LEU A 146 -10.50 2.36 4.80
N VAL A 147 -10.30 1.46 5.75
CA VAL A 147 -8.95 1.00 6.10
C VAL A 147 -8.50 -0.02 5.05
N PRO A 148 -7.38 0.18 4.35
CA PRO A 148 -6.80 -0.86 3.49
C PRO A 148 -6.47 -2.11 4.28
N CYS A 149 -7.25 -3.14 3.97
CA CYS A 149 -7.12 -4.47 4.51
C CYS A 149 -5.92 -5.14 3.84
N CYS A 150 -4.86 -5.42 4.61
CA CYS A 150 -3.65 -6.03 4.07
C CYS A 150 -3.27 -7.36 4.74
N LEU A 151 -3.87 -7.64 5.90
CA LEU A 151 -3.60 -8.83 6.70
C LEU A 151 -4.90 -9.61 6.88
N GLY A 152 -5.09 -10.65 6.05
CA GLY A 152 -6.11 -11.67 6.31
C GLY A 152 -5.78 -12.42 7.61
N ARG A 153 -6.81 -12.86 8.35
CA ARG A 153 -6.66 -13.60 9.60
C ARG A 153 -7.48 -14.88 9.57
#